data_AF-A0A957EWB9-F1
#
_entry.id   AF-A0A957EWB9-F1
#
_cell.length_a   1.000
_cell.length_b   1.000
_cell.length_c   1.000
_cell.angle_alpha   90.00
_cell.angle_beta   90.00
_cell.angle_gamma   90.00
#
_symmetry.space_group_name_H-M   'P 1'
#
loop_
_entity.id
_entity.type
_entity.pdbx_description
1 polymer ?
#
loop_
_entity_poly.entity_id
_entity_poly.type
_entity_poly.pdbx_seq_one_letter_code
_entity_poly.pdbx_strand_id
1 'polypeptide(L)'
;EWGRLGDMSGFMRLTAVLLLLTILLLVGFTASGWGDPHPLGELVQTVQPGVMVIPATGEQLTWLETELLRKRFSVRLTAVYQSGERDIGYGLLLGTLHTTTAIKLSPLGYLTIAQSPISNLQSPISLLPWQTWPHVRPNQNEIWLDVDGSQWTVRVNRELLWAGNVAGQVERVGVVGEGFGEETAVIAFPTLELFVEN
;
A
#
# COMPACT_ATOMS: atom_id res chain seq x y z
N GLU A 1 -16.23 12.82 -61.84
CA GLU A 1 -16.04 13.00 -60.38
C GLU A 1 -16.79 12.01 -59.48
N TRP A 2 -17.51 11.00 -60.01
CA TRP A 2 -18.28 10.03 -59.20
C TRP A 2 -17.49 8.80 -58.69
N GLY A 3 -16.20 8.67 -59.04
CA GLY A 3 -15.37 7.51 -58.69
C GLY A 3 -14.75 7.52 -57.28
N ARG A 4 -14.88 8.61 -56.52
CA ARG A 4 -14.28 8.74 -55.17
C ARG A 4 -15.19 8.25 -54.02
N LEU A 5 -16.46 7.97 -54.27
CA LEU A 5 -17.41 7.56 -53.24
C LEU A 5 -17.36 6.06 -52.88
N GLY A 6 -16.90 5.20 -53.81
CA GLY A 6 -16.73 3.76 -53.54
C GLY A 6 -15.59 3.45 -52.57
N ASP A 7 -14.53 4.26 -52.61
CA ASP A 7 -13.29 4.08 -51.85
C ASP A 7 -13.43 4.47 -50.36
N MET A 8 -14.34 5.41 -50.06
CA MET A 8 -14.67 5.79 -48.67
C MET A 8 -15.24 4.62 -47.86
N SER A 9 -15.96 3.69 -48.49
CA SER A 9 -16.53 2.54 -47.79
C SER A 9 -15.47 1.52 -47.39
N GLY A 10 -14.45 1.31 -48.24
CA GLY A 10 -13.30 0.45 -47.93
C GLY A 10 -12.42 1.05 -46.84
N PHE A 11 -12.14 2.35 -46.94
CA PHE A 11 -11.38 3.09 -45.93
C PHE A 11 -12.08 3.04 -44.55
N MET A 12 -13.37 3.35 -44.47
CA MET A 12 -14.11 3.31 -43.21
C MET A 12 -14.16 1.91 -42.59
N ARG A 13 -14.32 0.85 -43.40
CA ARG A 13 -14.29 -0.54 -42.91
C ARG A 13 -12.91 -0.91 -42.37
N LEU A 14 -11.85 -0.54 -43.07
CA LEU A 14 -10.48 -0.78 -42.61
C LEU A 14 -10.20 -0.03 -41.30
N THR A 15 -10.58 1.24 -41.21
CA THR A 15 -10.44 2.04 -39.97
C THR A 15 -11.22 1.41 -38.83
N ALA A 16 -12.46 0.96 -39.05
CA ALA A 16 -13.27 0.30 -38.04
C ALA A 16 -12.63 -1.02 -37.55
N VAL A 17 -12.12 -1.84 -38.47
CA VAL A 17 -11.41 -3.09 -38.13
C VAL A 17 -10.14 -2.80 -37.34
N LEU A 18 -9.33 -1.83 -37.75
CA LEU A 18 -8.12 -1.45 -37.04
C LEU A 18 -8.43 -0.93 -35.64
N LEU A 19 -9.45 -0.07 -35.50
CA LEU A 19 -9.87 0.48 -34.21
C LEU A 19 -10.39 -0.62 -33.29
N LEU A 20 -11.17 -1.57 -33.81
CA LEU A 20 -11.62 -2.75 -33.05
C LEU A 20 -10.43 -3.60 -32.58
N LEU A 21 -9.46 -3.87 -33.45
CA LEU A 21 -8.25 -4.60 -33.09
C LEU A 21 -7.45 -3.88 -32.01
N THR A 22 -7.30 -2.55 -32.11
CA THR A 22 -6.65 -1.74 -31.09
C THR A 22 -7.39 -1.82 -29.75
N ILE A 23 -8.71 -1.74 -29.75
CA ILE A 23 -9.52 -1.89 -28.52
C ILE A 23 -9.33 -3.28 -27.93
N LEU A 24 -9.39 -4.34 -28.73
CA LEU A 24 -9.21 -5.71 -28.25
C LEU A 24 -7.80 -5.94 -27.68
N LEU A 25 -6.77 -5.38 -28.32
CA LEU A 25 -5.40 -5.42 -27.80
C LEU A 25 -5.28 -4.65 -26.48
N LEU A 26 -5.91 -3.47 -26.37
CA LEU A 26 -5.90 -2.67 -25.15
C LEU A 26 -6.61 -3.42 -24.00
N VAL A 27 -7.77 -4.01 -24.27
CA VAL A 27 -8.51 -4.82 -23.29
C VAL A 27 -7.71 -6.06 -22.90
N GLY A 28 -7.06 -6.73 -23.86
CA GLY A 28 -6.19 -7.87 -23.58
C GLY A 28 -4.99 -7.50 -22.71
N PHE A 29 -4.39 -6.33 -22.96
CA PHE A 29 -3.26 -5.81 -22.20
C PHE A 29 -3.66 -5.42 -20.77
N THR A 30 -4.81 -4.78 -20.57
CA THR A 30 -5.26 -4.41 -19.23
C THR A 30 -5.72 -5.64 -18.45
N ALA A 31 -6.43 -6.57 -19.10
CA ALA A 31 -6.89 -7.80 -18.47
C ALA A 31 -5.75 -8.76 -18.11
N SER A 32 -4.60 -8.71 -18.81
CA SER A 32 -3.44 -9.53 -18.47
C SER A 32 -2.71 -9.06 -17.22
N GLY A 33 -3.04 -7.87 -16.68
CA GLY A 33 -2.34 -7.30 -15.54
C GLY A 33 -0.88 -6.97 -15.84
N TRP A 34 -0.48 -6.85 -17.11
CA TRP A 34 0.92 -6.55 -17.46
C TRP A 34 1.37 -5.19 -16.89
N GLY A 35 0.44 -4.25 -16.72
CA GLY A 35 0.69 -2.97 -16.04
C GLY A 35 0.54 -3.00 -14.52
N ASP A 36 0.13 -4.12 -13.92
CA ASP A 36 0.00 -4.20 -12.46
C ASP A 36 1.38 -4.06 -11.82
N PRO A 37 1.50 -3.31 -10.71
CA PRO A 37 2.76 -3.27 -9.98
C PRO A 37 3.12 -4.70 -9.54
N HIS A 38 4.42 -4.99 -9.54
CA HIS A 38 4.98 -6.26 -9.05
C HIS A 38 5.89 -5.98 -7.85
N PRO A 39 5.86 -6.82 -6.79
CA PRO A 39 6.81 -6.71 -5.68
C PRO A 39 8.27 -6.79 -6.13
N LEU A 40 9.15 -6.17 -5.35
CA LEU A 40 10.60 -6.28 -5.49
C LEU A 40 11.04 -7.67 -5.04
N GLY A 41 11.21 -8.55 -6.02
CA GLY A 41 11.70 -9.92 -5.82
C GLY A 41 10.60 -10.94 -5.58
N GLU A 42 11.01 -12.10 -5.08
CA GLU A 42 10.14 -13.26 -4.90
C GLU A 42 9.56 -13.30 -3.49
N LEU A 43 8.38 -13.90 -3.32
CA LEU A 43 7.79 -14.12 -2.01
C LEU A 43 8.66 -15.08 -1.20
N VAL A 44 9.21 -14.62 -0.08
CA VAL A 44 10.07 -15.42 0.80
C VAL A 44 9.39 -15.81 2.12
N GLN A 45 8.44 -15.00 2.60
CA GLN A 45 7.77 -15.24 3.87
C GLN A 45 6.34 -14.71 3.85
N THR A 46 5.43 -15.46 4.47
CA THR A 46 4.09 -14.99 4.83
C THR A 46 3.89 -15.20 6.32
N VAL A 47 3.55 -14.13 7.04
CA VAL A 47 3.29 -14.12 8.48
C VAL A 47 1.83 -13.72 8.71
N GLN A 48 1.25 -14.15 9.83
CA GLN A 48 -0.07 -13.71 10.27
C GLN A 48 0.09 -12.91 11.56
N PRO A 49 0.20 -11.58 11.51
CA PRO A 49 0.38 -10.76 12.73
C PRO A 49 -0.75 -10.93 13.76
N GLY A 50 -1.95 -11.33 13.31
CA GLY A 50 -3.07 -11.65 14.20
C GLY A 50 -4.02 -10.48 14.41
N VAL A 51 -4.62 -10.40 15.59
CA VAL A 51 -5.61 -9.37 15.94
C VAL A 51 -5.01 -8.37 16.90
N MET A 52 -5.22 -7.09 16.65
CA MET A 52 -4.83 -5.97 17.51
C MET A 52 -6.08 -5.27 18.04
N VAL A 53 -6.12 -5.10 19.37
CA VAL A 53 -7.10 -4.25 20.03
C VAL A 53 -6.45 -2.89 20.26
N ILE A 54 -6.84 -1.90 19.47
CA ILE A 54 -6.31 -0.54 19.53
C ILE A 54 -6.95 0.17 20.73
N PRO A 55 -6.15 0.76 21.65
CA PRO A 55 -6.67 1.52 22.78
C PRO A 55 -7.41 2.76 22.29
N ALA A 56 -8.30 3.31 23.12
CA ALA A 56 -9.03 4.55 22.81
C ALA A 56 -8.09 5.72 22.47
N THR A 57 -7.00 5.84 23.26
CA THR A 57 -5.98 6.87 23.05
C THR A 57 -4.58 6.27 23.10
N GLY A 58 -3.68 6.85 22.29
CA GLY A 58 -2.26 6.49 22.24
C GLY A 58 -1.94 5.45 21.17
N GLU A 59 -0.67 5.06 21.12
CA GLU A 59 -0.13 4.19 20.07
C GLU A 59 0.27 2.83 20.65
N GLN A 60 -0.02 1.77 19.89
CA GLN A 60 0.37 0.40 20.16
C GLN A 60 1.14 -0.15 18.97
N LEU A 61 2.29 -0.75 19.25
CA LEU A 61 3.18 -1.33 18.25
C LEU A 61 3.34 -2.83 18.51
N THR A 62 3.45 -3.62 17.45
CA THR A 62 3.80 -5.04 17.54
C THR A 62 4.81 -5.38 16.46
N TRP A 63 6.04 -5.67 16.87
CA TRP A 63 7.10 -6.13 15.99
C TRP A 63 6.95 -7.62 15.68
N LEU A 64 7.26 -8.01 14.46
CA LEU A 64 7.34 -9.41 14.07
C LEU A 64 8.76 -9.94 14.22
N GLU A 65 8.89 -11.24 14.46
CA GLU A 65 10.16 -11.96 14.48
C GLU A 65 10.66 -12.22 13.04
N THR A 66 10.79 -11.16 12.26
CA THR A 66 11.32 -11.18 10.90
C THR A 66 12.44 -10.16 10.78
N GLU A 67 13.65 -10.62 10.51
CA GLU A 67 14.80 -9.76 10.27
C GLU A 67 14.85 -9.33 8.80
N LEU A 68 14.90 -8.03 8.57
CA LEU A 68 15.06 -7.43 7.25
C LEU A 68 16.52 -6.99 7.07
N LEU A 69 17.42 -7.92 6.75
CA LEU A 69 18.85 -7.60 6.53
C LEU A 69 19.15 -7.19 5.08
N ARG A 70 18.14 -6.85 4.29
CA ARG A 70 18.25 -6.63 2.84
C ARG A 70 17.96 -5.18 2.48
N LYS A 71 18.70 -4.66 1.50
CA LYS A 71 18.55 -3.27 1.01
C LYS A 71 17.36 -3.09 0.08
N ARG A 72 16.88 -4.17 -0.54
CA ARG A 72 15.81 -4.14 -1.55
C ARG A 72 14.80 -5.24 -1.27
N PHE A 73 13.56 -4.86 -0.97
CA PHE A 73 12.48 -5.77 -0.57
C PHE A 73 11.12 -5.09 -0.71
N SER A 74 10.05 -5.88 -0.71
CA SER A 74 8.68 -5.38 -0.57
C SER A 74 7.96 -6.03 0.59
N VAL A 75 7.07 -5.28 1.21
CA VAL A 75 6.15 -5.79 2.24
C VAL A 75 4.72 -5.49 1.81
N ARG A 76 3.84 -6.49 1.89
CA ARG A 76 2.39 -6.34 1.68
C ARG A 76 1.65 -6.79 2.93
N LEU A 77 0.93 -5.86 3.56
CA LEU A 77 0.11 -6.09 4.74
C LEU A 77 -1.36 -6.00 4.37
N THR A 78 -2.14 -7.03 4.71
CA THR A 78 -3.60 -6.96 4.71
C THR A 78 -4.07 -6.56 6.10
N ALA A 79 -4.92 -5.53 6.17
CA ALA A 79 -5.56 -5.08 7.39
C ALA A 79 -7.08 -5.04 7.21
N VAL A 80 -7.80 -5.55 8.21
CA VAL A 80 -9.26 -5.70 8.21
C VAL A 80 -9.82 -5.07 9.48
N TYR A 81 -10.63 -4.03 9.33
CA TYR A 81 -11.39 -3.47 10.43
C TYR A 81 -12.51 -4.43 10.83
N GLN A 82 -12.58 -4.82 12.11
CA GLN A 82 -13.59 -5.74 12.62
C GLN A 82 -14.71 -5.01 13.37
N SER A 83 -14.39 -4.12 14.31
CA SER A 83 -15.37 -3.43 15.17
C SER A 83 -14.77 -2.27 15.97
N GLY A 84 -15.63 -1.44 16.57
CA GLY A 84 -15.24 -0.39 17.53
C GLY A 84 -15.10 1.00 16.91
N GLU A 85 -14.29 1.87 17.52
CA GLU A 85 -14.03 3.23 17.03
C GLU A 85 -13.48 3.22 15.59
N ARG A 86 -13.92 4.18 14.76
CA ARG A 86 -13.44 4.37 13.39
C ARG A 86 -12.45 5.53 13.29
N ASP A 87 -12.46 6.48 14.21
CA ASP A 87 -11.40 7.49 14.28
C ASP A 87 -10.13 6.93 14.94
N ILE A 88 -9.49 6.03 14.21
CA ILE A 88 -8.26 5.32 14.58
C ILE A 88 -7.28 5.30 13.42
N GLY A 89 -5.99 5.14 13.71
CA GLY A 89 -4.95 4.80 12.75
C GLY A 89 -4.50 3.36 12.92
N TYR A 90 -4.27 2.63 11.83
CA TYR A 90 -3.68 1.29 11.87
C TYR A 90 -2.89 0.98 10.61
N GLY A 91 -1.90 0.11 10.69
CA GLY A 91 -1.21 -0.33 9.47
C GLY A 91 0.17 -0.90 9.70
N LEU A 92 1.07 -0.54 8.80
CA LEU A 92 2.40 -1.14 8.66
C LEU A 92 3.44 -0.32 9.43
N LEU A 93 4.29 -1.01 10.17
CA LEU A 93 5.42 -0.44 10.91
C LEU A 93 6.72 -1.01 10.35
N LEU A 94 7.69 -0.14 10.09
CA LEU A 94 9.05 -0.51 9.74
C LEU A 94 10.03 0.24 10.61
N GLY A 95 11.22 -0.32 10.83
CA GLY A 95 12.24 0.45 11.53
C GLY A 95 13.42 -0.37 12.03
N THR A 96 14.10 0.24 12.99
CA THR A 96 15.25 -0.30 13.72
C THR A 96 14.96 -0.23 15.21
N LEU A 97 15.97 -0.49 16.04
CA LEU A 97 15.95 -0.20 17.46
C LEU A 97 15.94 1.30 17.81
N HIS A 98 16.10 2.21 16.84
CA HIS A 98 16.23 3.65 17.10
C HIS A 98 15.17 4.50 16.41
N THR A 99 14.70 4.06 15.24
CA THR A 99 13.78 4.81 14.39
C THR A 99 12.68 3.92 13.87
N THR A 100 11.49 4.48 13.75
CA THR A 100 10.30 3.80 13.22
C THR A 100 9.64 4.66 12.15
N THR A 101 9.22 4.03 11.06
CA THR A 101 8.38 4.63 10.03
C THR A 101 7.07 3.86 10.01
N ALA A 102 5.96 4.58 10.19
CA ALA A 102 4.61 4.03 10.22
C ALA A 102 3.81 4.51 9.01
N ILE A 103 3.12 3.58 8.35
CA ILE A 103 2.11 3.85 7.33
C ILE A 103 0.77 3.46 7.93
N LYS A 104 -0.06 4.46 8.24
CA LYS A 104 -1.32 4.27 8.96
C LYS A 104 -2.50 4.66 8.06
N LEU A 105 -3.57 3.89 8.15
CA LEU A 105 -4.87 4.10 7.52
C LEU A 105 -5.94 4.25 8.60
N SER A 106 -7.05 4.89 8.25
CA SER A 106 -8.28 4.95 9.04
C SER A 106 -9.45 4.33 8.26
N PRO A 107 -10.40 3.62 8.90
CA PRO A 107 -11.65 3.19 8.27
C PRO A 107 -12.47 4.35 7.68
N LEU A 108 -12.20 5.59 8.11
CA LEU A 108 -12.83 6.82 7.60
C LEU A 108 -12.25 7.30 6.26
N GLY A 109 -11.24 6.62 5.70
CA GLY A 109 -10.67 6.96 4.41
C GLY A 109 -9.46 7.90 4.47
N TYR A 110 -8.88 8.08 5.65
CA TYR A 110 -7.67 8.87 5.85
C TYR A 110 -6.43 7.99 5.93
N LEU A 111 -5.27 8.57 5.68
CA LEU A 111 -3.97 7.93 5.86
C LEU A 111 -2.87 8.91 6.19
N THR A 112 -1.74 8.40 6.68
CA THR A 112 -0.52 9.16 6.98
C THR A 112 0.72 8.30 6.81
N ILE A 113 1.87 8.94 6.57
CA ILE A 113 3.20 8.34 6.65
C ILE A 113 4.04 9.19 7.58
N ALA A 114 4.54 8.59 8.65
CA ALA A 114 5.23 9.30 9.71
C ALA A 114 6.48 8.56 10.14
N GLN A 115 7.55 9.29 10.45
CA GLN A 115 8.79 8.75 10.97
C GLN A 115 9.10 9.35 12.35
N SER A 116 9.43 8.51 13.32
CA SER A 116 9.72 8.91 14.69
C SER A 116 10.95 8.21 15.23
N PRO A 117 11.75 8.85 16.11
CA PRO A 117 12.61 8.11 17.02
C PRO A 117 11.75 7.21 17.92
N ILE A 118 12.21 5.99 18.19
CA ILE A 118 11.45 5.07 19.05
C ILE A 118 11.27 5.60 20.48
N SER A 119 12.17 6.49 20.92
CA SER A 119 12.13 7.16 22.22
C SER A 119 11.11 8.30 22.29
N ASN A 120 10.57 8.76 21.15
CA ASN A 120 9.60 9.85 21.11
C ASN A 120 8.61 9.67 19.94
N LEU A 121 7.65 8.76 20.14
CA LEU A 121 6.57 8.53 19.18
C LEU A 121 5.57 9.70 19.09
N GLN A 122 5.52 10.56 20.11
CA GLN A 122 4.56 11.66 20.23
C GLN A 122 4.87 12.87 19.33
N SER A 123 6.07 12.95 18.76
CA SER A 123 6.48 14.04 17.87
C SER A 123 7.06 13.49 16.56
N PRO A 124 6.24 12.83 15.74
CA PRO A 124 6.68 12.30 14.47
C PRO A 124 7.07 13.40 13.49
N ILE A 125 8.09 13.12 12.68
CA ILE A 125 8.33 13.82 11.43
C ILE A 125 7.32 13.27 10.41
N SER A 126 6.36 14.09 10.02
CA SER A 126 5.37 13.74 8.99
C SER A 126 6.04 13.72 7.62
N LEU A 127 6.11 12.54 6.99
CA LEU A 127 6.51 12.39 5.58
C LEU A 127 5.32 12.62 4.65
N LEU A 128 4.13 12.25 5.11
CA LEU A 128 2.85 12.52 4.48
C LEU A 128 1.83 12.78 5.59
N PRO A 129 1.29 14.00 5.76
CA PRO A 129 0.35 14.29 6.83
C PRO A 129 -0.97 13.54 6.62
N TRP A 130 -1.76 13.44 7.70
CA TRP A 130 -3.11 12.89 7.61
C TRP A 130 -3.92 13.60 6.51
N GLN A 131 -4.35 12.83 5.51
CA GLN A 131 -5.15 13.31 4.40
C GLN A 131 -6.10 12.22 3.92
N THR A 132 -7.14 12.62 3.19
CA THR A 132 -8.07 11.68 2.57
C THR A 132 -7.41 10.95 1.40
N TRP A 133 -7.78 9.69 1.21
CA TRP A 133 -7.34 8.88 0.07
C TRP A 133 -8.49 8.02 -0.45
N PRO A 134 -8.95 8.22 -1.70
CA PRO A 134 -10.18 7.60 -2.20
C PRO A 134 -10.09 6.08 -2.34
N HIS A 135 -8.89 5.52 -2.32
CA HIS A 135 -8.68 4.08 -2.45
C HIS A 135 -8.68 3.34 -1.12
N VAL A 136 -8.74 4.04 0.03
CA VAL A 136 -8.96 3.38 1.32
C VAL A 136 -10.39 2.88 1.38
N ARG A 137 -10.55 1.58 1.64
CA ARG A 137 -11.82 0.89 1.76
C ARG A 137 -12.25 0.84 3.24
N PRO A 138 -13.53 0.89 3.57
CA PRO A 138 -13.99 0.87 4.96
C PRO A 138 -13.66 -0.42 5.73
N ASN A 139 -13.54 -1.56 5.03
CA ASN A 139 -13.46 -2.88 5.66
C ASN A 139 -12.08 -3.50 5.60
N GLN A 140 -11.51 -3.64 4.40
CA GLN A 140 -10.25 -4.34 4.17
C GLN A 140 -9.35 -3.53 3.24
N ASN A 141 -8.10 -3.35 3.66
CA ASN A 141 -7.08 -2.63 2.91
C ASN A 141 -5.80 -3.45 2.78
N GLU A 142 -5.15 -3.30 1.65
CA GLU A 142 -3.76 -3.69 1.44
C GLU A 142 -2.89 -2.44 1.61
N ILE A 143 -1.85 -2.53 2.42
CA ILE A 143 -0.73 -1.58 2.46
C ILE A 143 0.47 -2.29 1.84
N TRP A 144 1.02 -1.71 0.79
CA TRP A 144 2.18 -2.26 0.10
C TRP A 144 3.29 -1.21 0.12
N LEU A 145 4.43 -1.57 0.69
CA LEU A 145 5.67 -0.81 0.62
C LEU A 145 6.74 -1.53 -0.20
N ASP A 146 7.34 -0.83 -1.16
CA ASP A 146 8.62 -1.19 -1.77
C ASP A 146 9.74 -0.38 -1.13
N VAL A 147 10.83 -1.03 -0.76
CA VAL A 147 12.05 -0.42 -0.24
C VAL A 147 13.19 -0.74 -1.20
N ASP A 148 13.82 0.30 -1.75
CA ASP A 148 15.03 0.23 -2.57
C ASP A 148 16.08 1.20 -2.02
N GLY A 149 16.83 0.73 -1.01
CA GLY A 149 17.72 1.58 -0.21
C GLY A 149 16.91 2.66 0.53
N SER A 150 17.20 3.93 0.26
CA SER A 150 16.44 5.06 0.83
C SER A 150 15.20 5.41 0.02
N GLN A 151 15.04 4.90 -1.20
CA GLN A 151 13.88 5.16 -2.05
C GLN A 151 12.75 4.22 -1.66
N TRP A 152 11.66 4.77 -1.15
CA TRP A 152 10.50 4.02 -0.69
C TRP A 152 9.31 4.36 -1.58
N THR A 153 8.52 3.35 -1.95
CA THR A 153 7.24 3.53 -2.65
C THR A 153 6.12 2.88 -1.88
N VAL A 154 5.12 3.67 -1.48
CA VAL A 154 3.94 3.21 -0.76
C VAL A 154 2.75 3.15 -1.71
N ARG A 155 2.03 2.04 -1.66
CA ARG A 155 0.76 1.81 -2.33
C ARG A 155 -0.29 1.40 -1.32
N VAL A 156 -1.53 1.77 -1.59
CA VAL A 156 -2.71 1.31 -0.85
C VAL A 156 -3.68 0.72 -1.84
N ASN A 157 -4.08 -0.53 -1.62
CA ASN A 157 -4.92 -1.28 -2.54
C ASN A 157 -4.40 -1.23 -3.98
N ARG A 158 -3.09 -1.48 -4.15
CA ARG A 158 -2.31 -1.42 -5.40
C ARG A 158 -2.16 -0.04 -6.06
N GLU A 159 -2.76 1.01 -5.51
CA GLU A 159 -2.66 2.37 -6.06
C GLU A 159 -1.49 3.13 -5.45
N LEU A 160 -0.72 3.85 -6.29
CA LEU A 160 0.42 4.65 -5.86
C LEU A 160 -0.04 5.78 -4.94
N LEU A 161 0.41 5.73 -3.69
CA LEU A 161 0.14 6.76 -2.71
C LEU A 161 1.27 7.78 -2.62
N TRP A 162 2.49 7.30 -2.45
CA TRP A 162 3.65 8.14 -2.13
C TRP A 162 4.93 7.48 -2.59
N ALA A 163 5.89 8.27 -3.05
CA ALA A 163 7.25 7.84 -3.32
C ALA A 163 8.23 8.92 -2.85
N GLY A 164 9.30 8.52 -2.17
CA GLY A 164 10.27 9.48 -1.65
C GLY A 164 11.43 8.85 -0.92
N ASN A 165 12.32 9.72 -0.42
CA ASN A 165 13.45 9.28 0.37
C ASN A 165 13.07 9.15 1.85
N VAL A 166 13.39 8.02 2.44
CA VAL A 166 13.29 7.78 3.89
C VAL A 166 14.69 7.57 4.44
N ALA A 167 15.03 8.29 5.50
CA ALA A 167 16.31 8.15 6.16
C ALA A 167 16.33 6.92 7.06
N GLY A 168 17.47 6.23 7.09
CA GLY A 168 17.71 5.08 7.98
C GLY A 168 17.65 3.74 7.27
N GLN A 169 18.10 2.71 7.99
CA GLN A 169 17.94 1.32 7.58
C GLN A 169 16.61 0.78 8.10
N VAL A 170 16.16 -0.32 7.51
CA VAL A 170 15.05 -1.11 8.03
C VAL A 170 15.62 -2.44 8.45
N GLU A 171 15.38 -2.84 9.70
CA GLU A 171 15.79 -4.12 10.25
C GLU A 171 14.58 -4.96 10.67
N ARG A 172 13.45 -4.30 10.93
CA ARG A 172 12.25 -4.89 11.50
C ARG A 172 11.01 -4.42 10.79
N VAL A 173 10.03 -5.31 10.77
CA VAL A 173 8.67 -5.05 10.30
C VAL A 173 7.68 -5.40 11.41
N GLY A 174 6.57 -4.70 11.43
CA GLY A 174 5.54 -4.85 12.44
C GLY A 174 4.20 -4.28 11.98
N VAL A 175 3.27 -4.26 12.92
CA VAL A 175 1.99 -3.60 12.78
C VAL A 175 1.85 -2.53 13.85
N VAL A 176 1.08 -1.50 13.55
CA VAL A 176 0.82 -0.36 14.42
C VAL A 176 -0.68 -0.08 14.50
N GLY A 177 -1.12 0.37 15.67
CA GLY A 177 -2.44 0.94 15.92
C GLY A 177 -2.33 2.23 16.73
N GLU A 178 -3.19 3.20 16.47
CA GLU A 178 -3.25 4.48 17.15
C GLU A 178 -4.72 4.86 17.39
N GLY A 179 -5.06 5.17 18.62
CA GLY A 179 -6.38 5.65 19.01
C GLY A 179 -6.41 7.17 19.13
N PHE A 180 -7.45 7.79 18.58
CA PHE A 180 -7.73 9.22 18.72
C PHE A 180 -9.01 9.52 19.53
N GLY A 181 -9.81 8.50 19.83
CA GLY A 181 -11.16 8.63 20.35
C GLY A 181 -11.33 8.18 21.80
N GLU A 182 -12.56 7.80 22.13
CA GLU A 182 -12.97 7.39 23.48
C GLU A 182 -13.16 5.87 23.61
N GLU A 183 -13.35 5.17 22.50
CA GLU A 183 -13.60 3.72 22.45
C GLU A 183 -12.44 2.96 21.83
N THR A 184 -12.32 1.67 22.19
CA THR A 184 -11.35 0.78 21.57
C THR A 184 -11.81 0.33 20.18
N ALA A 185 -10.87 -0.14 19.38
CA ALA A 185 -11.15 -0.73 18.07
C ALA A 185 -10.42 -2.05 17.88
N VAL A 186 -10.93 -2.89 17.00
CA VAL A 186 -10.34 -4.20 16.70
C VAL A 186 -9.99 -4.27 15.22
N ILE A 187 -8.70 -4.46 14.95
CA ILE A 187 -8.14 -4.66 13.61
C ILE A 187 -7.54 -6.06 13.54
N ALA A 188 -7.91 -6.81 12.51
CA ALA A 188 -7.22 -8.04 12.15
C ALA A 188 -6.18 -7.76 11.06
N PHE A 189 -5.04 -8.42 11.16
CA PHE A 189 -3.97 -8.43 10.17
C PHE A 189 -3.78 -9.87 9.68
N PRO A 190 -4.59 -10.33 8.70
CA PRO A 190 -4.58 -11.72 8.28
C PRO A 190 -3.28 -12.15 7.60
N THR A 191 -2.63 -11.24 6.86
CA THR A 191 -1.41 -11.54 6.14
C THR A 191 -0.43 -10.38 6.17
N LEU A 192 0.84 -10.70 6.36
CA LEU A 192 2.00 -9.88 6.03
C LEU A 192 2.92 -10.72 5.15
N GLU A 193 3.10 -10.30 3.90
CA GLU A 193 3.93 -10.96 2.90
C GLU A 193 5.23 -10.17 2.72
N LEU A 194 6.36 -10.87 2.73
CA LEU A 194 7.69 -10.31 2.49
C LEU A 194 8.26 -10.86 1.18
N PHE A 195 8.69 -9.94 0.32
CA PHE A 195 9.31 -10.22 -0.96
C PHE A 195 10.75 -9.71 -0.94
N VAL A 196 11.69 -10.51 -1.44
CA VAL A 196 13.12 -10.16 -1.43
C VAL A 196 13.74 -10.49 -2.78
N GLU A 197 14.59 -9.59 -3.28
CA GLU A 197 15.42 -9.85 -4.46
C GLU A 197 16.63 -10.70 -4.05
N ASN A 198 16.82 -11.83 -4.74
CA ASN A 198 17.92 -12.78 -4.50
C ASN A 198 19.28 -12.23 -4.92
#